data_AF-A0A8C3HZH9-F1
#
_entry.id   AF-A0A8C3HZH9-F1
#
_cell.length_a   1.000
_cell.length_b   1.000
_cell.length_c   1.000
_cell.angle_alpha   90.00
_cell.angle_beta   90.00
_cell.angle_gamma   90.00
#
_symmetry.space_group_name_H-M   'P 1'
#
loop_
_entity.id
_entity.type
_entity.pdbx_description
1 polymer ?
#
loop_
_entity_poly.entity_id
_entity_poly.type
_entity_poly.pdbx_seq_one_letter_code
_entity_poly.pdbx_strand_id
1 'polypeptide(L)'
;MGPAPGAAESEVPLQQVSCNDGNGHLETGGEPEPHWYYKKYSVALAVVTVLILIIAVIVLAVLSGRSSAALGPWCPACPDSWVGYRGKCYYCSEAKGNWTYSQRHCSSLGASLAGIDTQQDLDFMLHCKGKFDHWIGLRRDLEQPWKWANGTEFNNLFRIGGGGDCAYLNDLGGVSSSQCTSERHWICTKMMHLQRQRRLLQKGTRKKNIVELVPEKLD
;
A
#
# COMPACT_ATOMS: atom_id res chain seq x y z
N MET A 1 37.74 -1.01 -46.81
CA MET A 1 37.67 -1.94 -47.96
C MET A 1 37.03 -3.24 -47.49
N GLY A 2 36.04 -3.74 -48.24
CA GLY A 2 35.14 -4.83 -47.88
C GLY A 2 33.69 -4.36 -48.03
N PRO A 3 32.95 -4.76 -49.09
CA PRO A 3 31.83 -3.99 -49.64
C PRO A 3 30.44 -4.41 -49.12
N ALA A 4 29.51 -3.47 -49.34
CA ALA A 4 28.06 -3.51 -49.12
C ALA A 4 27.32 -4.22 -50.30
N PRO A 5 26.04 -3.93 -50.58
CA PRO A 5 24.80 -4.24 -49.84
C PRO A 5 23.74 -4.94 -50.75
N GLY A 6 22.60 -5.32 -50.19
CA GLY A 6 21.35 -5.60 -50.93
C GLY A 6 20.21 -5.71 -49.91
N ALA A 7 19.28 -4.75 -49.84
CA ALA A 7 18.07 -4.60 -50.68
C ALA A 7 17.06 -5.74 -50.44
N ALA A 8 15.75 -5.54 -50.28
CA ALA A 8 14.87 -4.39 -50.13
C ALA A 8 13.50 -4.96 -49.65
N GLU A 9 12.69 -4.10 -49.03
CA GLU A 9 11.25 -4.30 -48.71
C GLU A 9 10.41 -4.64 -49.95
N SER A 10 9.35 -5.46 -49.81
CA SER A 10 7.98 -4.96 -49.51
C SER A 10 6.91 -6.01 -49.85
N GLU A 11 5.89 -6.03 -48.98
CA GLU A 11 4.46 -6.29 -49.20
C GLU A 11 3.99 -7.43 -50.13
N VAL A 12 3.18 -8.33 -49.56
CA VAL A 12 2.30 -9.26 -50.28
C VAL A 12 0.84 -8.97 -49.88
N PRO A 13 -0.07 -8.72 -50.84
CA PRO A 13 -1.48 -8.46 -50.58
C PRO A 13 -2.32 -9.75 -50.56
N LEU A 14 -3.40 -9.72 -49.78
CA LEU A 14 -4.48 -10.71 -49.76
C LEU A 14 -5.42 -10.54 -50.97
N GLN A 15 -5.82 -11.68 -51.56
CA GLN A 15 -7.20 -12.21 -51.59
C GLN A 15 -7.65 -12.75 -52.97
N GLN A 16 -7.99 -14.05 -52.96
CA GLN A 16 -9.04 -14.80 -53.67
C GLN A 16 -9.24 -14.68 -55.21
N VAL A 17 -9.49 -15.84 -55.86
CA VAL A 17 -10.75 -16.21 -56.54
C VAL A 17 -10.66 -17.62 -57.21
N SER A 18 -11.69 -18.47 -56.95
CA SER A 18 -12.44 -19.50 -57.75
C SER A 18 -11.74 -20.32 -58.88
N CYS A 19 -12.10 -21.56 -59.27
CA CYS A 19 -13.40 -22.18 -59.58
C CYS A 19 -13.34 -23.73 -59.62
N ASN A 20 -14.53 -24.37 -59.50
CA ASN A 20 -15.11 -25.43 -60.36
C ASN A 20 -16.16 -26.21 -59.54
N ASP A 21 -17.24 -26.77 -60.08
CA ASP A 21 -18.01 -26.60 -61.31
C ASP A 21 -19.33 -27.35 -61.08
N GLY A 22 -20.42 -26.89 -61.70
CA GLY A 22 -21.59 -27.72 -61.97
C GLY A 22 -22.64 -27.86 -60.87
N ASN A 23 -23.69 -27.05 -60.94
CA ASN A 23 -25.03 -27.52 -60.58
C ASN A 23 -25.97 -27.33 -61.78
N GLY A 24 -26.40 -28.45 -62.34
CA GLY A 24 -27.51 -28.53 -63.27
C GLY A 24 -28.84 -28.44 -62.52
N HIS A 25 -29.67 -27.53 -62.99
CA HIS A 25 -31.13 -27.56 -63.05
C HIS A 25 -31.86 -28.74 -62.37
N LEU A 26 -32.75 -28.43 -61.41
CA LEU A 26 -34.18 -28.73 -61.51
C LEU A 26 -34.95 -28.03 -60.36
N GLU A 27 -35.92 -27.18 -60.71
CA GLU A 27 -36.94 -26.73 -59.79
C GLU A 27 -37.97 -27.85 -59.53
N THR A 28 -38.39 -28.01 -58.28
CA THR A 28 -39.72 -28.51 -57.95
C THR A 28 -40.33 -27.64 -56.86
N GLY A 29 -41.54 -27.14 -57.14
CA GLY A 29 -42.24 -26.14 -56.36
C GLY A 29 -42.70 -26.62 -54.98
N GLY A 30 -42.67 -25.68 -54.03
CA GLY A 30 -43.41 -25.72 -52.78
C GLY A 30 -44.22 -24.43 -52.62
N GLU A 31 -45.50 -24.60 -52.32
CA GLU A 31 -46.54 -23.58 -52.14
C GLU A 31 -46.18 -22.50 -51.09
N PRO A 32 -46.65 -21.23 -51.22
CA PRO A 32 -46.29 -20.17 -50.28
C PRO A 32 -47.00 -20.34 -48.92
N GLU A 33 -46.20 -20.58 -47.87
CA GLU A 33 -46.62 -20.55 -46.46
C GLU A 33 -47.19 -19.18 -46.04
N PRO A 34 -48.21 -19.13 -45.17
CA PRO A 34 -48.99 -17.92 -44.92
C PRO A 34 -48.25 -16.86 -44.09
N HIS A 35 -48.33 -15.64 -44.60
CA HIS A 35 -47.60 -14.44 -44.18
C HIS A 35 -47.94 -13.89 -42.76
N TRP A 36 -48.75 -14.59 -41.95
CA TRP A 36 -49.06 -14.20 -40.56
C TRP A 36 -48.18 -14.92 -39.52
N TYR A 37 -47.50 -15.99 -39.92
CA TYR A 37 -46.69 -16.85 -39.06
C TYR A 37 -45.37 -16.18 -38.65
N TYR A 38 -44.66 -15.56 -39.59
CA TYR A 38 -43.36 -14.93 -39.32
C TYR A 38 -43.47 -13.62 -38.50
N LYS A 39 -44.62 -12.94 -38.47
CA LYS A 39 -44.82 -11.74 -37.63
C LYS A 39 -44.94 -12.10 -36.15
N LYS A 40 -45.65 -13.19 -35.84
CA LYS A 40 -45.75 -13.70 -34.46
C LYS A 40 -44.41 -14.29 -34.00
N TYR A 41 -43.71 -14.99 -34.89
CA TYR A 41 -42.35 -15.51 -34.62
C TYR A 41 -41.31 -14.39 -34.46
N SER A 42 -41.40 -13.30 -35.21
CA SER A 42 -40.51 -12.14 -35.08
C SER A 42 -40.67 -11.44 -33.72
N VAL A 43 -41.91 -11.24 -33.26
CA VAL A 43 -42.19 -10.66 -31.94
C VAL A 43 -41.74 -11.61 -30.82
N ALA A 44 -42.01 -12.92 -30.93
CA ALA A 44 -41.57 -13.90 -29.95
C ALA A 44 -40.03 -13.99 -29.86
N LEU A 45 -39.34 -13.99 -31.00
CA LEU A 45 -37.86 -13.99 -31.04
C LEU A 45 -37.28 -12.73 -30.40
N ALA A 46 -37.87 -11.56 -30.67
CA ALA A 46 -37.45 -10.30 -30.05
C ALA A 46 -37.67 -10.30 -28.52
N VAL A 47 -38.77 -10.88 -28.04
CA VAL A 47 -39.02 -11.01 -26.60
C VAL A 47 -38.01 -11.96 -25.95
N VAL A 48 -37.73 -13.11 -26.58
CA VAL A 48 -36.77 -14.09 -26.05
C VAL A 48 -35.34 -13.51 -26.01
N THR A 49 -34.92 -12.77 -27.04
CA THR A 49 -33.58 -12.14 -27.04
C THR A 49 -33.48 -11.05 -25.96
N VAL A 50 -34.51 -10.23 -25.78
CA VAL A 50 -34.55 -9.24 -24.70
C VAL A 50 -34.47 -9.90 -23.32
N LEU A 51 -35.19 -11.01 -23.10
CA LEU A 51 -35.13 -11.75 -21.84
C LEU A 51 -33.73 -12.33 -21.56
N ILE A 52 -33.06 -12.87 -22.58
CA ILE A 52 -31.69 -13.39 -22.46
C ILE A 52 -30.71 -12.27 -22.11
N LEU A 53 -30.83 -11.11 -22.74
CA LEU A 53 -29.97 -9.94 -22.44
C LEU A 53 -30.20 -9.44 -21.01
N ILE A 54 -31.45 -9.39 -20.54
CA ILE A 54 -31.78 -9.01 -19.16
C ILE A 54 -31.15 -10.00 -18.16
N ILE A 55 -31.28 -11.30 -18.41
CA ILE A 55 -30.68 -12.33 -17.56
C ILE A 55 -29.15 -12.21 -17.56
N ALA A 56 -28.53 -11.99 -18.72
CA ALA A 56 -27.09 -11.79 -18.83
C ALA A 56 -26.62 -10.56 -18.03
N VAL A 57 -27.36 -9.44 -18.10
CA VAL A 57 -27.06 -8.23 -17.31
C VAL A 57 -27.23 -8.49 -15.81
N ILE A 58 -28.25 -9.22 -15.39
CA ILE A 58 -28.44 -9.59 -13.97
C ILE A 58 -27.32 -10.51 -13.49
N VAL A 59 -26.92 -11.50 -14.29
CA VAL A 59 -25.82 -12.40 -13.96
C VAL A 59 -24.50 -11.62 -13.87
N LEU A 60 -24.22 -10.71 -14.82
CA LEU A 60 -23.06 -9.82 -14.75
C LEU A 60 -23.11 -8.92 -13.51
N ALA A 61 -24.27 -8.35 -13.18
CA ALA A 61 -24.43 -7.53 -11.98
C ALA A 61 -24.25 -8.34 -10.68
N VAL A 62 -24.63 -9.62 -10.64
CA VAL A 62 -24.44 -10.51 -9.49
C VAL A 62 -22.98 -11.01 -9.40
N LEU A 63 -22.32 -11.27 -10.53
CA LEU A 63 -20.90 -11.64 -10.60
C LEU A 63 -19.99 -10.46 -10.25
N SER A 64 -20.32 -9.24 -10.70
CA SER A 64 -19.68 -7.98 -10.28
C SER A 64 -20.14 -7.53 -8.88
N GLY A 65 -21.30 -8.01 -8.42
CA GLY A 65 -21.93 -7.71 -7.14
C GLY A 65 -21.47 -8.59 -5.99
N ARG A 66 -20.63 -9.62 -6.25
CA ARG A 66 -19.75 -10.20 -5.22
C ARG A 66 -18.65 -9.18 -4.89
N SER A 67 -19.05 -8.08 -4.27
CA SER A 67 -18.18 -7.41 -3.33
C SER A 67 -17.85 -8.46 -2.29
N SER A 68 -16.66 -9.05 -2.40
CA SER A 68 -16.03 -9.73 -1.28
C SER A 68 -16.21 -8.80 -0.10
N ALA A 69 -17.11 -9.15 0.82
CA ALA A 69 -17.12 -8.56 2.13
C ALA A 69 -15.83 -9.05 2.76
N ALA A 70 -14.72 -8.40 2.39
CA ALA A 70 -13.46 -8.53 3.06
C ALA A 70 -13.79 -8.22 4.51
N LEU A 71 -13.69 -9.25 5.35
CA LEU A 71 -13.45 -9.10 6.77
C LEU A 71 -12.50 -7.92 6.90
N GLY A 72 -12.99 -6.80 7.47
CA GLY A 72 -12.31 -5.51 7.37
C GLY A 72 -10.83 -5.70 7.68
N PRO A 73 -9.92 -5.47 6.71
CA PRO A 73 -8.51 -5.72 6.95
C PRO A 73 -8.13 -4.86 8.14
N TRP A 74 -7.65 -5.49 9.20
CA TRP A 74 -6.89 -4.75 10.19
C TRP A 74 -5.69 -4.23 9.43
N CYS A 75 -5.73 -2.95 9.07
CA CYS A 75 -4.64 -2.33 8.35
C CYS A 75 -3.60 -1.96 9.40
N PRO A 76 -2.39 -2.52 9.30
CA PRO A 76 -1.28 -1.98 10.06
C PRO A 76 -1.14 -0.51 9.65
N ALA A 77 -1.25 0.39 10.62
CA ALA A 77 -1.16 1.82 10.38
C ALA A 77 -0.37 2.52 11.49
N CYS A 78 0.38 3.53 11.09
CA CYS A 78 1.04 4.43 12.04
C CYS A 78 0.08 5.55 12.46
N PRO A 79 0.27 6.12 13.67
CA PRO A 79 -0.49 7.30 14.07
C PRO A 79 -0.30 8.47 13.08
N ASP A 80 -1.21 9.42 13.11
CA ASP A 80 -1.08 10.65 12.31
C ASP A 80 0.27 11.34 12.60
N SER A 81 0.92 11.84 11.55
CA SER A 81 2.25 12.47 11.59
C SER A 81 3.42 11.53 11.89
N TRP A 82 3.23 10.21 11.79
CA TRP A 82 4.32 9.22 11.84
C TRP A 82 4.53 8.58 10.47
N VAL A 83 5.77 8.23 10.16
CA VAL A 83 6.14 7.56 8.91
C VAL A 83 6.27 6.05 9.17
N GLY A 84 5.57 5.24 8.38
CA GLY A 84 5.62 3.78 8.46
C GLY A 84 6.69 3.19 7.55
N TYR A 85 7.56 2.33 8.10
CA TYR A 85 8.53 1.56 7.31
C TYR A 85 8.79 0.19 7.96
N ARG A 86 8.66 -0.87 7.16
CA ARG A 86 8.92 -2.27 7.54
C ARG A 86 8.33 -2.71 8.90
N GLY A 87 7.07 -2.36 9.16
CA GLY A 87 6.39 -2.77 10.40
C GLY A 87 6.65 -1.87 11.60
N LYS A 88 7.44 -0.80 11.44
CA LYS A 88 7.72 0.21 12.47
C LYS A 88 7.16 1.57 12.07
N CYS A 89 6.86 2.37 13.07
CA CYS A 89 6.45 3.76 12.93
C CYS A 89 7.54 4.66 13.49
N TYR A 90 7.88 5.69 12.72
CA TYR A 90 8.93 6.65 13.04
C TYR A 90 8.35 8.05 13.17
N TYR A 91 8.76 8.77 14.20
CA TYR A 91 8.42 10.18 14.41
C TYR A 91 9.71 10.99 14.50
N CYS A 92 9.90 11.92 13.58
CA CYS A 92 11.02 12.86 13.60
C CYS A 92 10.55 14.16 14.27
N SER A 93 11.26 14.60 15.31
CA SER A 93 10.87 15.82 16.03
C SER A 93 11.19 17.08 15.23
N GLU A 94 10.29 18.04 15.28
CA GLU A 94 10.58 19.41 14.83
C GLU A 94 11.30 20.24 15.90
N ALA A 95 11.12 19.88 17.18
CA ALA A 95 11.79 20.51 18.30
C ALA A 95 13.17 19.90 18.56
N LYS A 96 14.01 20.64 19.30
CA LYS A 96 15.30 20.19 19.83
C LYS A 96 15.22 19.92 21.33
N GLY A 97 16.06 19.00 21.78
CA GLY A 97 16.19 18.63 23.18
C GLY A 97 17.45 17.81 23.42
N ASN A 98 17.85 17.72 24.68
CA ASN A 98 18.85 16.76 25.11
C ASN A 98 18.35 15.30 25.00
N TRP A 99 19.28 14.33 25.06
CA TRP A 99 18.95 12.92 24.84
C TRP A 99 17.90 12.40 25.84
N THR A 100 18.04 12.78 27.11
CA THR A 100 17.14 12.35 28.19
C THR A 100 15.73 12.92 28.04
N TYR A 101 15.61 14.18 27.64
CA TYR A 101 14.32 14.79 27.31
C TYR A 101 13.67 14.07 26.13
N SER A 102 14.47 13.82 25.08
CA SER A 102 14.02 13.14 23.87
C SER A 102 13.48 11.74 24.15
N GLN A 103 14.18 10.94 24.96
CA GLN A 103 13.71 9.63 25.39
C GLN A 103 12.39 9.72 26.17
N ARG A 104 12.27 10.67 27.11
CA ARG A 104 11.03 10.86 27.88
C ARG A 104 9.87 11.26 26.97
N HIS A 105 10.12 12.11 25.97
CA HIS A 105 9.11 12.47 24.97
C HIS A 105 8.67 11.26 24.14
N CYS A 106 9.59 10.41 23.71
CA CYS A 106 9.20 9.18 23.01
C CYS A 106 8.38 8.26 23.92
N SER A 107 8.77 8.12 25.18
CA SER A 107 8.03 7.31 26.16
C SER A 107 6.61 7.82 26.41
N SER A 108 6.38 9.13 26.45
CA SER A 108 5.02 9.68 26.58
C SER A 108 4.11 9.38 25.39
N LEU A 109 4.68 9.03 24.23
CA LEU A 109 3.98 8.62 23.02
C LEU A 109 3.83 7.09 22.87
N GLY A 110 4.15 6.34 23.93
CA GLY A 110 4.18 4.87 23.91
C GLY A 110 5.26 4.33 22.97
N ALA A 111 6.37 5.05 22.83
CA ALA A 111 7.48 4.75 21.95
C ALA A 111 8.82 4.82 22.72
N SER A 112 9.92 4.62 22.00
CA SER A 112 11.28 4.85 22.52
C SER A 112 12.06 5.69 21.52
N LEU A 113 13.19 6.30 21.91
CA LEU A 113 14.15 6.78 20.92
C LEU A 113 14.51 5.62 19.97
N ALA A 114 14.71 5.96 18.71
CA ALA A 114 14.79 4.99 17.63
C ALA A 114 15.96 4.02 17.82
N GLY A 115 15.63 2.72 17.83
CA GLY A 115 16.60 1.63 17.70
C GLY A 115 16.85 1.29 16.22
N ILE A 116 18.03 0.78 15.93
CA ILE A 116 18.41 0.27 14.60
C ILE A 116 18.64 -1.23 14.73
N ASP A 117 17.74 -2.03 14.14
CA ASP A 117 17.88 -3.49 14.15
C ASP A 117 18.59 -3.99 12.89
N THR A 118 18.44 -3.28 11.77
CA THR A 118 18.98 -3.65 10.46
C THR A 118 19.61 -2.46 9.74
N GLN A 119 20.50 -2.73 8.79
CA GLN A 119 21.09 -1.66 7.96
C GLN A 119 20.00 -0.90 7.19
N GLN A 120 18.93 -1.58 6.76
CA GLN A 120 17.81 -0.94 6.07
C GLN A 120 17.06 0.06 6.96
N ASP A 121 16.97 -0.20 8.27
CA ASP A 121 16.37 0.76 9.21
C ASP A 121 17.24 2.03 9.33
N LEU A 122 18.56 1.87 9.37
CA LEU A 122 19.50 3.00 9.40
C LEU A 122 19.41 3.82 8.11
N ASP A 123 19.47 3.18 6.94
CA ASP A 123 19.39 3.85 5.65
C ASP A 123 18.07 4.63 5.51
N PHE A 124 16.95 4.03 5.93
CA PHE A 124 15.66 4.69 5.95
C PHE A 124 15.64 5.91 6.88
N MET A 125 16.15 5.80 8.11
CA MET A 125 16.16 6.92 9.05
C MET A 125 17.08 8.06 8.58
N LEU A 126 18.21 7.76 7.95
CA LEU A 126 19.09 8.76 7.34
C LEU A 126 18.38 9.52 6.22
N HIS A 127 17.53 8.84 5.45
CA HIS A 127 16.69 9.48 4.43
C HIS A 127 15.55 10.31 5.06
N CYS A 128 14.87 9.77 6.08
CA CYS A 128 13.70 10.39 6.70
C CYS A 128 14.02 11.63 7.54
N LYS A 129 15.20 11.70 8.18
CA LYS A 129 15.56 12.80 9.08
C LYS A 129 15.87 14.12 8.37
N GLY A 130 16.12 14.07 7.05
CA GLY A 130 16.60 15.20 6.27
C GLY A 130 17.99 15.69 6.73
N LYS A 131 18.15 17.01 6.80
CA LYS A 131 19.47 17.65 7.01
C LYS A 131 19.87 17.82 8.48
N PHE A 132 18.94 17.72 9.42
CA PHE A 132 19.25 17.98 10.81
C PHE A 132 19.82 16.75 11.52
N ASP A 133 20.61 17.00 12.56
CA ASP A 133 21.11 15.97 13.44
C ASP A 133 20.01 15.49 14.38
N HIS A 134 19.86 14.18 14.51
CA HIS A 134 18.82 13.57 15.32
C HIS A 134 19.35 12.53 16.29
N TRP A 135 18.99 12.66 17.57
CA TRP A 135 19.21 11.63 18.58
C TRP A 135 18.53 10.31 18.18
N ILE A 136 19.26 9.22 18.44
CA ILE A 136 18.76 7.85 18.40
C ILE A 136 18.89 7.22 19.78
N GLY A 137 18.25 6.08 19.97
CA GLY A 137 18.14 5.42 21.28
C GLY A 137 19.41 4.75 21.76
N LEU A 138 20.58 5.11 21.23
CA LEU A 138 21.85 4.49 21.55
C LEU A 138 22.67 5.39 22.48
N ARG A 139 23.04 4.86 23.63
CA ARG A 139 23.86 5.54 24.64
C ARG A 139 24.81 4.56 25.31
N ARG A 140 25.81 5.08 25.99
CA ARG A 140 26.62 4.33 26.95
C ARG A 140 26.77 5.15 28.23
N ASP A 141 27.12 4.47 29.30
CA ASP A 141 27.69 5.13 30.48
C ASP A 141 29.22 5.07 30.37
N LEU A 142 29.92 5.78 31.26
CA LEU A 142 31.38 5.88 31.22
C LEU A 142 32.02 4.49 31.24
N GLU A 143 32.85 4.21 30.23
CA GLU A 143 33.55 2.93 30.05
C GLU A 143 32.64 1.68 29.90
N GLN A 144 31.34 1.88 29.66
CA GLN A 144 30.39 0.80 29.41
C GLN A 144 30.17 0.57 27.91
N PRO A 145 29.74 -0.65 27.51
CA PRO A 145 29.33 -0.91 26.14
C PRO A 145 28.12 -0.05 25.76
N TRP A 146 27.98 0.22 24.46
CA TRP A 146 26.81 0.89 23.90
C TRP A 146 25.56 0.03 24.10
N LYS A 147 24.49 0.66 24.56
CA LYS A 147 23.18 0.05 24.79
C LYS A 147 22.08 0.88 24.15
N TRP A 148 21.10 0.17 23.62
CA TRP A 148 19.85 0.73 23.16
C TRP A 148 18.98 1.14 24.36
N ALA A 149 18.00 2.02 24.13
CA ALA A 149 17.10 2.52 25.16
C ALA A 149 16.20 1.44 25.77
N ASN A 150 16.05 0.29 25.10
CA ASN A 150 15.40 -0.91 25.62
C ASN A 150 16.33 -1.79 26.49
N GLY A 151 17.59 -1.37 26.69
CA GLY A 151 18.60 -2.06 27.46
C GLY A 151 19.43 -3.10 26.70
N THR A 152 19.11 -3.40 25.43
CA THR A 152 19.89 -4.38 24.66
C THR A 152 21.25 -3.80 24.25
N GLU A 153 22.28 -4.64 24.27
CA GLU A 153 23.62 -4.21 23.86
C GLU A 153 23.70 -4.01 22.34
N PHE A 154 24.50 -3.03 21.94
CA PHE A 154 24.77 -2.74 20.55
C PHE A 154 25.67 -3.81 19.94
N ASN A 155 25.24 -4.36 18.80
CA ASN A 155 25.92 -5.44 18.09
C ASN A 155 27.03 -4.97 17.14
N ASN A 156 27.46 -3.71 17.20
CA ASN A 156 28.46 -3.12 16.30
C ASN A 156 28.09 -3.14 14.81
N LEU A 157 26.79 -3.10 14.47
CA LEU A 157 26.29 -3.11 13.08
C LEU A 157 26.85 -1.97 12.21
N PHE A 158 27.18 -0.84 12.83
CA PHE A 158 27.75 0.34 12.17
C PHE A 158 28.79 1.01 13.06
N ARG A 159 29.67 1.81 12.45
CA ARG A 159 30.67 2.61 13.17
C ARG A 159 30.03 3.84 13.79
N ILE A 160 30.38 4.14 15.04
CA ILE A 160 29.98 5.36 15.73
C ILE A 160 31.20 6.27 15.77
N GLY A 161 31.13 7.41 15.09
CA GLY A 161 32.17 8.45 15.16
C GLY A 161 32.04 9.32 16.42
N GLY A 162 33.06 10.12 16.72
CA GLY A 162 33.04 11.03 17.87
C GLY A 162 33.47 10.38 19.19
N GLY A 163 33.34 11.14 20.28
CA GLY A 163 33.84 10.74 21.61
C GLY A 163 32.83 10.95 22.74
N GLY A 164 31.58 11.30 22.43
CA GLY A 164 30.52 11.43 23.43
C GLY A 164 29.83 10.10 23.74
N ASP A 165 28.85 10.18 24.64
CA ASP A 165 28.18 9.00 25.23
C ASP A 165 26.75 8.79 24.73
N CYS A 166 26.21 9.75 23.97
CA CYS A 166 24.91 9.63 23.32
C CYS A 166 25.08 9.73 21.80
N ALA A 167 24.46 8.80 21.07
CA ALA A 167 24.59 8.71 19.62
C ALA A 167 23.45 9.42 18.89
N TYR A 168 23.80 9.99 17.74
CA TYR A 168 22.89 10.69 16.84
C TYR A 168 23.23 10.36 15.38
N LEU A 169 22.24 10.50 14.51
CA LEU A 169 22.42 10.50 13.07
C LEU A 169 22.88 11.88 12.62
N ASN A 170 24.03 11.94 11.93
CA ASN A 170 24.61 13.19 11.44
C ASN A 170 24.13 13.54 10.00
N ASP A 171 24.40 14.76 9.57
CA ASP A 171 24.13 15.25 8.21
C ASP A 171 24.97 14.59 7.11
N LEU A 172 26.12 14.00 7.46
CA LEU A 172 27.01 13.26 6.56
C LEU A 172 26.54 11.84 6.21
N GLY A 173 25.38 11.40 6.71
CA GLY A 173 24.84 10.07 6.41
C GLY A 173 25.38 8.96 7.30
N GLY A 174 25.88 9.27 8.50
CA GLY A 174 26.44 8.31 9.44
C GLY A 174 25.95 8.49 10.87
N VAL A 175 26.51 7.68 11.77
CA VAL A 175 26.24 7.76 13.22
C VAL A 175 27.44 8.38 13.92
N SER A 176 27.20 9.34 14.79
CA SER A 176 28.22 9.98 15.61
C SER A 176 27.74 10.14 17.05
N SER A 177 28.65 10.45 17.96
CA SER A 177 28.33 10.67 19.36
C SER A 177 28.75 12.04 19.86
N SER A 178 27.98 12.57 20.81
CA SER A 178 28.26 13.84 21.49
C SER A 178 27.76 13.82 22.93
N GLN A 179 28.01 14.89 23.68
CA GLN A 179 27.54 15.00 25.06
C GLN A 179 26.01 14.89 25.08
N CYS A 180 25.48 14.06 25.98
CA CYS A 180 24.03 13.79 26.08
C CYS A 180 23.19 15.05 26.38
N THR A 181 23.80 16.11 26.91
CA THR A 181 23.21 17.42 27.20
C THR A 181 23.03 18.30 25.97
N SER A 182 23.62 17.94 24.82
CA SER A 182 23.52 18.73 23.59
C SER A 182 22.09 18.76 23.06
N GLU A 183 21.68 19.88 22.47
CA GLU A 183 20.34 20.07 21.92
C GLU A 183 20.30 19.59 20.46
N ARG A 184 19.50 18.56 20.18
CA ARG A 184 19.30 18.01 18.82
C ARG A 184 17.85 17.64 18.60
N HIS A 185 17.46 17.45 17.35
CA HIS A 185 16.19 16.78 17.05
C HIS A 185 16.30 15.32 17.51
N TRP A 186 15.21 14.57 17.46
CA TRP A 186 15.22 13.16 17.84
C TRP A 186 14.22 12.36 17.01
N ILE A 187 14.49 11.05 16.92
CA ILE A 187 13.58 10.12 16.24
C ILE A 187 13.01 9.17 17.29
N CYS A 188 11.69 9.07 17.34
CA CYS A 188 11.01 8.02 18.11
C CYS A 188 10.66 6.84 17.20
N THR A 189 10.69 5.63 17.73
CA THR A 189 10.21 4.42 17.05
C THR A 189 9.27 3.60 17.94
N LYS A 190 8.27 2.97 17.31
CA LYS A 190 7.43 1.93 17.90
C LYS A 190 6.94 0.96 16.83
N MET A 191 6.47 -0.21 17.25
CA MET A 191 5.87 -1.17 16.33
C MET A 191 4.54 -0.65 15.80
N MET A 192 4.24 -0.98 14.55
CA MET A 192 2.97 -0.62 13.92
C MET A 192 1.83 -1.44 14.56
N HIS A 193 0.75 -0.76 14.95
CA HIS A 193 -0.41 -1.43 15.53
C HIS A 193 -1.39 -1.85 14.45
N LEU A 194 -2.05 -2.99 14.66
CA LEU A 194 -3.21 -3.41 13.88
C LEU A 194 -4.41 -2.53 14.29
N GLN A 195 -4.74 -1.53 13.47
CA GLN A 195 -5.88 -0.65 13.72
C GLN A 195 -7.15 -1.22 13.08
N ARG A 196 -8.27 -1.17 13.82
CA ARG A 196 -9.59 -1.57 13.32
C ARG A 196 -10.14 -0.46 12.43
N GLN A 197 -10.37 -0.72 11.14
CA GLN A 197 -11.01 0.25 10.25
C GLN A 197 -12.40 0.64 10.76
N ARG A 198 -12.56 1.87 11.27
CA ARG A 198 -13.88 2.50 11.42
C ARG A 198 -14.31 2.99 10.03
N ARG A 199 -15.12 2.21 9.31
CA ARG A 199 -15.76 2.71 8.09
C ARG A 199 -16.56 3.96 8.46
N LEU A 200 -16.21 5.12 7.91
CA LEU A 200 -17.08 6.28 7.85
C LEU A 200 -18.25 5.98 6.91
N LEU A 201 -19.12 5.06 7.30
CA LEU A 201 -20.49 5.01 6.79
C LEU A 201 -21.33 5.93 7.67
N GLN A 202 -21.12 7.25 7.57
CA GLN A 202 -22.25 8.16 7.75
C GLN A 202 -23.12 8.03 6.49
N LYS A 203 -23.83 6.90 6.39
CA LYS A 203 -25.09 6.90 5.66
C LYS A 203 -26.02 7.80 6.48
N GLY A 204 -26.59 8.79 5.80
CA GLY A 204 -27.69 9.55 6.35
C GLY A 204 -28.79 8.63 6.89
N THR A 205 -29.58 9.22 7.79
CA THR A 205 -30.93 8.84 8.24
C THR A 205 -31.05 8.38 9.71
N ARG A 206 -31.56 9.34 10.50
CA ARG A 206 -32.38 9.27 11.73
C ARG A 206 -31.83 8.62 13.02
N LYS A 207 -31.54 9.54 13.96
CA LYS A 207 -31.78 9.50 15.42
C LYS A 207 -32.47 8.23 15.96
N LYS A 208 -31.80 7.57 16.91
CA LYS A 208 -32.41 7.17 18.21
C LYS A 208 -31.36 7.32 19.32
N ASN A 209 -31.76 7.99 20.40
CA ASN A 209 -30.99 8.16 21.63
C ASN A 209 -30.81 6.80 22.32
N ILE A 210 -29.59 6.48 22.73
CA ILE A 210 -29.31 5.60 23.87
C ILE A 210 -28.16 6.24 24.66
N VAL A 211 -28.45 6.51 25.92
CA VAL A 211 -27.50 6.91 26.97
C VAL A 211 -26.95 5.61 27.56
N GLU A 212 -25.64 5.42 27.53
CA GLU A 212 -24.95 4.45 28.40
C GLU A 212 -23.46 4.85 28.44
N LEU A 213 -23.07 5.61 29.44
CA LEU A 213 -22.48 5.15 30.72
C LEU A 213 -21.13 4.45 30.51
N VAL A 214 -20.11 5.25 30.80
CA VAL A 214 -18.70 4.90 31.04
C VAL A 214 -18.59 3.75 32.05
N PRO A 215 -17.62 2.85 31.90
CA PRO A 215 -16.98 2.25 33.06
C PRO A 215 -15.56 2.80 33.26
N GLU A 216 -15.39 3.17 34.51
CA GLU A 216 -14.24 3.55 35.30
C GLU A 216 -12.97 2.70 35.08
N LYS A 217 -11.84 3.31 35.41
CA LYS A 217 -10.50 2.72 35.56
C LYS A 217 -10.49 1.52 36.52
N LEU A 218 -9.58 0.59 36.25
CA LEU A 218 -8.79 -0.21 37.21
C LEU A 218 -7.43 -0.45 36.52
N ASP A 219 -6.25 -0.21 37.08
CA ASP A 219 -5.74 0.30 38.36
C ASP A 219 -4.48 1.11 38.06
#